data_AF-A0A7Y6CD71-F1
#
_entry.id   AF-A0A7Y6CD71-F1
#
_cell.length_a   1.000
_cell.length_b   1.000
_cell.length_c   1.000
_cell.angle_alpha   90.00
_cell.angle_beta   90.00
_cell.angle_gamma   90.00
#
_symmetry.space_group_name_H-M   'P 1'
#
loop_
_entity.id
_entity.type
_entity.pdbx_description
1 polymer ?
#
loop_
_entity_poly.entity_id
_entity_poly.type
_entity_poly.pdbx_seq_one_letter_code
_entity_poly.pdbx_strand_id
1 'polypeptide(L)'
;MTTVAGIQSPYRGLASFGETELDGLLFFGRERETEVTTANLLASRLTVLYGPSGVGKSSLLRAGVARRVRELGSRRAVGRGPDLACVVFGIWAGDPVARMTDAIADVVGPLVSPTVLRPPDGARLADVAEHWSEVLDGDICIVLDQLEEYFVYHEHDHGPDSLLAQLPELIMRPGLRANVLL
;
A
#
# COMPACT_ATOMS: atom_id res chain seq x y z
N MET A 1 -36.51 -5.05 31.21
CA MET A 1 -35.26 -4.29 31.45
C MET A 1 -34.44 -4.39 30.18
N THR A 2 -34.42 -3.34 29.37
CA THR A 2 -33.74 -3.32 28.06
C THR A 2 -32.52 -2.43 28.18
N THR A 3 -31.33 -3.02 28.12
CA THR A 3 -30.05 -2.32 28.26
C THR A 3 -29.67 -1.72 26.91
N VAL A 4 -29.61 -0.39 26.84
CA VAL A 4 -29.06 0.35 25.69
C VAL A 4 -27.54 0.17 25.72
N ALA A 5 -26.99 -0.48 24.69
CA ALA A 5 -25.55 -0.57 24.48
C ALA A 5 -25.01 0.84 24.22
N GLY A 6 -24.10 1.31 25.08
CA GLY A 6 -23.50 2.63 24.98
C GLY A 6 -22.75 2.80 23.67
N ILE A 7 -23.10 3.86 22.94
CA ILE A 7 -22.34 4.37 21.80
C ILE A 7 -20.92 4.66 22.32
N GLN A 8 -19.94 3.87 21.89
CA GLN A 8 -18.53 4.18 22.14
C GLN A 8 -18.24 5.56 21.54
N SER A 9 -17.67 6.43 22.37
CA SER A 9 -17.36 7.85 22.13
C SER A 9 -16.99 8.20 20.68
N PRO A 10 -17.55 9.27 20.09
CA PRO A 10 -17.29 9.68 18.70
C PRO A 10 -15.89 10.25 18.46
N TYR A 11 -15.06 10.40 19.50
CA TYR A 11 -13.68 10.86 19.39
C TYR A 11 -12.72 9.67 19.57
N ARG A 12 -12.19 9.14 18.45
CA ARG A 12 -10.93 8.38 18.50
C ARG A 12 -9.81 9.39 18.80
N GLY A 13 -9.01 9.14 19.83
CA GLY A 13 -7.84 9.97 20.17
C GLY A 13 -6.73 9.89 19.10
N LEU A 14 -5.47 9.76 19.51
CA LEU A 14 -4.28 9.65 18.63
C LEU A 14 -4.22 8.37 17.77
N ALA A 15 -5.30 7.59 17.72
CA ALA A 15 -5.36 6.37 16.91
C ALA A 15 -5.57 6.74 15.44
N SER A 16 -4.72 6.21 14.55
CA SER A 16 -4.87 6.40 13.11
C SER A 16 -6.20 5.85 12.61
N PHE A 17 -6.89 6.61 11.76
CA PHE A 17 -7.99 6.12 10.93
C PHE A 17 -7.48 4.97 10.03
N GLY A 18 -8.16 3.82 10.09
CA GLY A 18 -7.84 2.63 9.29
C GLY A 18 -8.52 2.64 7.92
N GLU A 19 -8.53 1.50 7.25
CA GLU A 19 -9.13 1.34 5.91
C GLU A 19 -10.65 1.11 5.91
N THR A 20 -11.32 1.28 7.05
CA THR A 20 -12.75 0.96 7.17
C THR A 20 -13.63 2.06 6.58
N GLU A 21 -14.82 1.70 6.10
CA GLU A 21 -15.81 2.63 5.55
C GLU A 21 -16.20 3.75 6.56
N LEU A 22 -16.21 3.41 7.86
CA LEU A 22 -16.40 4.34 8.97
C LEU A 22 -15.24 5.34 9.15
N ASP A 23 -14.01 4.90 8.94
CA ASP A 23 -12.83 5.76 9.04
C ASP A 23 -12.73 6.73 7.85
N GLY A 24 -13.14 6.28 6.67
CA GLY A 24 -13.28 7.13 5.49
C GLY A 24 -14.40 8.17 5.59
N LEU A 25 -15.42 7.94 6.42
CA LEU A 25 -16.48 8.92 6.72
C LEU A 25 -16.07 9.94 7.78
N LEU A 26 -14.95 9.73 8.49
CA LEU A 26 -14.41 10.65 9.50
C LEU A 26 -13.21 11.46 8.98
N PHE A 27 -12.70 11.14 7.80
CA PHE A 27 -11.60 11.82 7.15
C PHE A 27 -12.12 12.98 6.28
N PHE A 28 -12.09 14.20 6.82
CA PHE A 28 -12.51 15.43 6.13
C PHE A 28 -11.37 16.45 6.05
N GLY A 29 -11.37 17.27 4.99
CA GLY A 29 -10.48 18.43 4.85
C GLY A 29 -9.09 18.10 4.29
N ARG A 30 -8.93 16.90 3.72
CA ARG A 30 -7.68 16.35 3.14
C ARG A 30 -7.91 15.84 1.72
N GLU A 31 -9.00 16.25 1.08
CA GLU A 31 -9.39 15.81 -0.26
C GLU A 31 -8.35 16.25 -1.28
N ARG A 32 -7.87 17.49 -1.18
CA ARG A 32 -6.82 18.03 -2.06
C ARG A 32 -5.51 17.26 -1.90
N GLU A 33 -5.07 16.99 -0.68
CA GLU A 33 -3.86 16.19 -0.44
C GLU A 33 -4.01 14.77 -0.96
N THR A 34 -5.18 14.18 -0.81
CA THR A 34 -5.50 12.85 -1.33
C THR A 34 -5.40 12.84 -2.86
N GLU A 35 -6.01 13.82 -3.52
CA GLU A 35 -5.98 13.94 -4.98
C GLU A 35 -4.57 14.15 -5.51
N VAL A 36 -3.82 15.08 -4.94
CA VAL A 36 -2.43 15.37 -5.36
C VAL A 36 -1.53 14.16 -5.13
N THR A 37 -1.61 13.54 -3.96
CA THR A 37 -0.76 12.37 -3.64
C THR A 37 -1.11 11.18 -4.52
N THR A 38 -2.41 10.93 -4.77
CA THR A 38 -2.85 9.86 -5.67
C THR A 38 -2.40 10.12 -7.11
N ALA A 39 -2.54 11.35 -7.60
CA ALA A 39 -2.09 11.71 -8.93
C ALA A 39 -0.58 11.52 -9.10
N ASN A 40 0.22 11.93 -8.11
CA ASN A 40 1.66 11.72 -8.12
C ASN A 40 2.02 10.23 -8.09
N LEU A 41 1.37 9.45 -7.22
CA LEU A 41 1.57 8.00 -7.13
C LEU A 41 1.25 7.28 -8.45
N LEU A 42 0.24 7.74 -9.20
CA LEU A 42 -0.09 7.14 -10.50
C LEU A 42 0.83 7.61 -11.63
N ALA A 43 1.40 8.81 -11.52
CA ALA A 43 2.22 9.41 -12.57
C ALA A 43 3.73 9.15 -12.40
N SER A 44 4.18 8.77 -11.21
CA SER A 44 5.60 8.68 -10.85
C SER A 44 5.92 7.35 -10.18
N ARG A 45 7.05 6.75 -10.57
CA ARG A 45 7.57 5.50 -10.00
C ARG A 45 7.89 5.58 -8.52
N LEU A 46 8.29 6.78 -8.07
CA LEU A 46 8.54 7.07 -6.67
C LEU A 46 7.85 8.39 -6.31
N THR A 47 7.00 8.34 -5.29
CA THR A 47 6.44 9.51 -4.62
C THR A 47 6.88 9.49 -3.16
N VAL A 48 7.27 10.64 -2.62
CA VAL A 48 7.68 10.77 -1.22
C VAL A 48 6.75 11.76 -0.52
N LEU A 49 6.06 11.30 0.52
CA LEU A 49 5.19 12.08 1.37
C LEU A 49 5.88 12.37 2.71
N TYR A 50 6.27 13.62 2.91
CA TYR A 50 6.91 14.05 4.16
C TYR A 50 6.04 15.05 4.93
N GLY A 51 6.24 15.08 6.25
CA GLY A 51 5.57 16.00 7.15
C GLY A 51 5.84 15.67 8.62
N PRO A 52 5.60 16.60 9.55
CA PRO A 52 5.83 16.38 10.98
C PRO A 52 5.12 15.12 11.50
N SER A 53 5.63 14.55 12.59
CA SER A 53 4.91 13.44 13.25
C SER A 53 3.55 13.91 13.76
N GLY A 54 2.54 13.04 13.71
CA GLY A 54 1.19 13.34 14.19
C GLY A 54 0.30 14.18 13.26
N VAL A 55 0.77 14.62 12.09
CA VAL A 55 -0.08 15.38 11.14
C VAL A 55 -1.12 14.54 10.40
N GLY A 56 -1.15 13.22 10.64
CA GLY A 56 -2.09 12.30 10.02
C GLY A 56 -1.62 11.72 8.67
N LYS A 57 -0.31 11.56 8.44
CA LYS A 57 0.25 10.94 7.22
C LYS A 57 -0.33 9.55 6.98
N SER A 58 -0.28 8.67 7.98
CA SER A 58 -0.83 7.31 7.88
C SER A 58 -2.32 7.30 7.56
N SER A 59 -3.10 8.23 8.10
CA SER A 59 -4.52 8.37 7.75
C SER A 59 -4.71 8.88 6.32
N LEU A 60 -3.89 9.84 5.86
CA LEU A 60 -3.88 10.27 4.45
C LEU A 60 -3.54 9.09 3.52
N LEU A 61 -2.52 8.30 3.84
CA LEU A 61 -2.09 7.15 3.06
C LEU A 61 -3.17 6.05 3.00
N ARG A 62 -3.73 5.66 4.15
CA ARG A 62 -4.68 4.54 4.27
C ARG A 62 -6.11 4.94 3.90
N ALA A 63 -6.67 5.95 4.57
CA ALA A 63 -8.07 6.35 4.41
C ALA A 63 -8.31 7.25 3.18
N GLY A 64 -7.28 7.99 2.74
CA GLY A 64 -7.32 8.85 1.56
C GLY A 64 -6.81 8.14 0.30
N VAL A 65 -5.49 8.03 0.18
CA VAL A 65 -4.78 7.60 -1.04
C VAL A 65 -5.14 6.16 -1.42
N ALA A 66 -4.96 5.20 -0.52
CA ALA A 66 -5.21 3.80 -0.83
C ALA A 66 -6.67 3.54 -1.21
N ARG A 67 -7.61 4.15 -0.46
CA ARG A 67 -9.03 4.15 -0.82
C ARG A 67 -9.26 4.72 -2.23
N ARG A 68 -8.69 5.90 -2.53
CA ARG A 68 -8.86 6.55 -3.83
C ARG A 68 -8.29 5.73 -4.99
N VAL A 69 -7.13 5.10 -4.81
CA VAL A 69 -6.52 4.19 -5.81
C VAL A 69 -7.42 2.98 -6.05
N ARG A 70 -7.94 2.33 -4.99
CA ARG A 70 -8.87 1.20 -5.13
C ARG A 70 -10.16 1.60 -5.83
N GLU A 71 -10.73 2.77 -5.51
CA GLU A 71 -11.89 3.30 -6.22
C GLU A 71 -11.63 3.55 -7.72
N LEU A 72 -10.43 4.02 -8.07
CA LEU A 72 -10.03 4.18 -9.48
C LEU A 72 -9.93 2.82 -10.18
N GLY A 73 -9.29 1.83 -9.56
CA GLY A 73 -9.19 0.48 -10.10
C GLY A 73 -10.56 -0.15 -10.33
N SER A 74 -11.46 -0.08 -9.35
CA SER A 74 -12.83 -0.58 -9.47
C SER A 74 -13.61 0.10 -10.60
N ARG A 75 -13.44 1.42 -10.80
CA ARG A 75 -14.09 2.14 -11.89
C ARG A 75 -13.54 1.74 -13.27
N ARG A 76 -12.23 1.51 -13.39
CA ARG A 76 -11.58 1.06 -14.63
C ARG A 76 -11.93 -0.39 -14.98
N ALA A 77 -12.15 -1.22 -13.96
CA ALA A 77 -12.43 -2.64 -14.12
C ALA A 77 -13.75 -2.95 -14.84
N VAL A 78 -14.69 -2.00 -14.87
CA VAL A 78 -16.01 -2.18 -15.49
C VAL A 78 -15.85 -2.48 -16.99
N GLY A 79 -16.08 -3.74 -17.36
CA GLY A 79 -16.00 -4.22 -18.75
C GLY A 79 -14.60 -4.58 -19.25
N ARG A 80 -13.57 -4.53 -18.40
CA ARG A 80 -12.17 -4.88 -18.76
C ARG A 80 -11.44 -5.78 -17.77
N GLY A 81 -11.94 -5.90 -16.53
CA GLY A 81 -11.22 -6.56 -15.44
C GLY A 81 -10.28 -5.59 -14.69
N PRO A 82 -9.88 -5.91 -13.45
CA PRO A 82 -9.06 -5.02 -12.63
C PRO A 82 -7.68 -4.83 -13.26
N ASP A 83 -7.24 -3.57 -13.40
CA ASP A 83 -5.97 -3.16 -14.00
C ASP A 83 -5.09 -2.32 -13.05
N LEU A 84 -5.51 -2.19 -11.79
CA LEU A 84 -4.85 -1.36 -10.79
C LEU A 84 -5.02 -1.98 -9.39
N ALA A 85 -3.90 -2.34 -8.77
CA ALA A 85 -3.84 -2.85 -7.40
C ALA A 85 -3.22 -1.81 -6.46
N CYS A 86 -3.68 -1.78 -5.20
CA CYS A 86 -3.13 -0.91 -4.16
C CYS A 86 -2.75 -1.72 -2.93
N VAL A 87 -1.45 -1.92 -2.76
CA VAL A 87 -0.83 -2.59 -1.62
C VAL A 87 -0.45 -1.54 -0.60
N VAL A 88 -0.91 -1.69 0.64
CA VAL A 88 -0.47 -0.84 1.76
C VAL A 88 0.33 -1.71 2.71
N PHE A 89 1.56 -1.30 2.98
CA PHE A 89 2.49 -2.03 3.82
C PHE A 89 2.98 -1.13 4.96
N GLY A 90 2.94 -1.62 6.19
CA GLY A 90 3.42 -0.87 7.36
C GLY A 90 3.71 -1.77 8.56
N ILE A 91 4.03 -3.04 8.31
CA ILE A 91 4.38 -4.02 9.35
C ILE A 91 5.85 -4.39 9.16
N TRP A 92 6.72 -3.77 9.95
CA TRP A 92 8.17 -3.86 9.75
C TRP A 92 8.84 -4.91 10.63
N ALA A 93 8.12 -5.55 11.55
CA ALA A 93 8.67 -6.59 12.42
C ALA A 93 8.83 -7.94 11.69
N GLY A 94 9.97 -8.62 11.86
CA GLY A 94 10.31 -9.85 11.13
C GLY A 94 10.87 -9.55 9.74
N ASP A 95 10.84 -10.51 8.82
CA ASP A 95 11.37 -10.32 7.45
C ASP A 95 10.45 -9.40 6.62
N PRO A 96 10.88 -8.17 6.28
CA PRO A 96 10.04 -7.21 5.56
C PRO A 96 9.87 -7.59 4.09
N VAL A 97 10.84 -8.25 3.47
CA VAL A 97 10.79 -8.67 2.06
C VAL A 97 9.77 -9.78 1.89
N ALA A 98 9.85 -10.82 2.73
CA ALA A 98 8.88 -11.92 2.70
C ALA A 98 7.46 -11.40 2.93
N ARG A 99 7.26 -10.52 3.92
CA ARG A 99 5.94 -9.93 4.20
C ARG A 99 5.42 -9.02 3.10
N MET A 100 6.28 -8.26 2.42
CA MET A 100 5.85 -7.46 1.26
C MET A 100 5.45 -8.34 0.08
N THR A 101 6.18 -9.43 -0.16
CA THR A 101 5.83 -10.43 -1.18
C THR A 101 4.46 -11.03 -0.90
N ASP A 102 4.20 -11.43 0.34
CA ASP A 102 2.88 -11.93 0.77
C ASP A 102 1.80 -10.86 0.62
N ALA A 103 2.06 -9.62 1.03
CA ALA A 103 1.11 -8.51 0.92
C ALA A 103 0.73 -8.20 -0.55
N ILE A 104 1.69 -8.26 -1.48
CA ILE A 104 1.40 -8.11 -2.92
C ILE A 104 0.53 -9.28 -3.39
N ALA A 105 0.88 -10.51 -3.03
CA ALA A 105 0.11 -11.70 -3.43
C ALA A 105 -1.32 -11.70 -2.86
N ASP A 106 -1.51 -11.26 -1.63
CA ASP A 106 -2.82 -11.22 -0.96
C ASP A 106 -3.74 -10.14 -1.54
N VAL A 107 -3.16 -9.05 -2.07
CA VAL A 107 -3.93 -7.99 -2.74
C VAL A 107 -4.21 -8.32 -4.20
N VAL A 108 -3.22 -8.80 -4.95
CA VAL A 108 -3.35 -9.04 -6.40
C VAL A 108 -4.00 -10.40 -6.68
N GLY A 109 -3.71 -11.42 -5.89
CA GLY A 109 -4.22 -12.78 -6.08
C GLY A 109 -5.74 -12.87 -6.24
N PRO A 110 -6.56 -12.22 -5.39
CA PRO A 110 -8.02 -12.20 -5.54
C PRO A 110 -8.54 -11.43 -6.77
N LEU A 111 -7.71 -10.58 -7.38
CA LEU A 111 -8.08 -9.79 -8.56
C LEU A 111 -7.88 -10.56 -9.87
N VAL A 112 -7.13 -11.67 -9.82
CA VAL A 112 -6.70 -12.43 -10.99
C VAL A 112 -7.23 -13.87 -10.95
N SER A 113 -6.91 -14.67 -11.96
CA SER A 113 -7.39 -16.06 -12.06
C SER A 113 -6.87 -16.94 -10.91
N PRO A 114 -7.68 -17.87 -10.36
CA PRO A 114 -7.28 -18.75 -9.25
C PRO A 114 -6.18 -19.75 -9.60
N THR A 115 -5.77 -19.86 -10.87
CA THR A 115 -4.74 -20.79 -11.34
C THR A 115 -3.37 -20.13 -11.54
N VAL A 116 -3.21 -18.87 -11.16
CA VAL A 116 -1.93 -18.16 -11.29
C VAL A 116 -0.88 -18.81 -10.38
N LEU A 117 0.26 -19.16 -10.98
CA LEU A 117 1.41 -19.67 -10.25
C LEU A 117 2.07 -18.52 -9.48
N ARG A 118 2.33 -18.68 -8.18
CA ARG A 118 3.07 -17.69 -7.40
C ARG A 118 4.54 -17.62 -7.84
N PRO A 119 5.20 -16.45 -7.69
CA PRO A 119 6.66 -16.36 -7.79
C PRO A 119 7.36 -17.37 -6.87
N PRO A 120 8.56 -17.86 -7.22
CA PRO A 120 9.30 -18.78 -6.37
C PRO A 120 9.66 -18.13 -5.02
N ASP A 121 9.75 -18.94 -3.97
CA ASP A 121 10.16 -18.48 -2.64
C ASP A 121 11.56 -17.84 -2.71
N GLY A 122 11.71 -16.68 -2.04
CA GLY A 122 12.95 -15.91 -2.05
C GLY A 122 13.19 -15.08 -3.33
N ALA A 123 12.22 -14.98 -4.23
CA ALA A 123 12.29 -14.04 -5.35
C ALA A 123 12.48 -12.59 -4.87
N ARG A 124 13.19 -11.78 -5.66
CA ARG A 124 13.38 -10.36 -5.33
C ARG A 124 12.09 -9.60 -5.50
N LEU A 125 11.89 -8.52 -4.74
CA LEU A 125 10.68 -7.71 -4.79
C LEU A 125 10.34 -7.18 -6.19
N ALA A 126 11.36 -6.83 -6.97
CA ALA A 126 11.16 -6.38 -8.34
C ALA A 126 10.60 -7.51 -9.23
N ASP A 127 11.07 -8.76 -9.05
CA ASP A 127 10.57 -9.93 -9.79
C ASP A 127 9.15 -10.29 -9.36
N VAL A 128 8.86 -10.19 -8.06
CA VAL A 128 7.51 -10.38 -7.51
C VAL A 128 6.55 -9.35 -8.08
N ALA A 129 6.91 -8.06 -8.04
CA ALA A 129 6.09 -6.98 -8.58
C ALA A 129 5.90 -7.12 -10.10
N GLU A 130 6.94 -7.50 -10.83
CA GLU A 130 6.89 -7.74 -12.27
C GLU A 130 5.89 -8.83 -12.60
N HIS A 131 6.07 -10.01 -11.99
CA HIS A 131 5.17 -11.15 -12.16
C HIS A 131 3.70 -10.76 -11.88
N TRP A 132 3.42 -10.14 -10.74
CA TRP A 132 2.04 -9.78 -10.40
C TRP A 132 1.47 -8.68 -11.30
N SER A 133 2.30 -7.76 -11.78
CA SER A 133 1.87 -6.71 -12.71
C SER A 133 1.56 -7.29 -14.10
N GLU A 134 2.30 -8.30 -14.55
CA GLU A 134 2.03 -9.04 -15.79
C GLU A 134 0.74 -9.84 -15.69
N VAL A 135 0.54 -10.55 -14.59
CA VAL A 135 -0.67 -11.35 -14.35
C VAL A 135 -1.92 -10.48 -14.22
N LEU A 136 -1.81 -9.33 -13.53
CA LEU A 136 -2.89 -8.35 -13.43
C LEU A 136 -3.16 -7.65 -14.78
N ASP A 137 -2.19 -7.68 -15.69
CA ASP A 137 -2.11 -6.80 -16.85
C ASP A 137 -2.33 -5.32 -16.49
N GLY A 138 -1.69 -4.88 -15.40
CA GLY A 138 -2.00 -3.60 -14.77
C GLY A 138 -0.89 -3.04 -13.89
N ASP A 139 -1.18 -1.90 -13.26
CA ASP A 139 -0.25 -1.21 -12.38
C ASP A 139 -0.41 -1.66 -10.93
N ILE A 140 0.71 -1.79 -10.21
CA ILE A 140 0.74 -2.05 -8.77
C ILE A 140 1.23 -0.79 -8.04
N CYS A 141 0.35 -0.18 -7.26
CA CYS A 141 0.71 0.90 -6.33
C CYS A 141 1.09 0.31 -4.97
N ILE A 142 2.31 0.56 -4.52
CA ILE A 142 2.84 0.09 -3.24
C ILE A 142 3.01 1.31 -2.32
N VAL A 143 2.20 1.37 -1.25
CA VAL A 143 2.24 2.43 -0.25
C VAL A 143 2.95 1.90 0.99
N LEU A 144 4.14 2.42 1.27
CA LEU A 144 4.89 2.13 2.49
C LEU A 144 4.53 3.17 3.55
N ASP A 145 3.90 2.73 4.63
CA ASP A 145 3.53 3.56 5.77
C ASP A 145 4.47 3.27 6.95
N GLN A 146 4.73 4.29 7.76
CA GLN A 146 5.62 4.21 8.91
C GLN A 146 7.02 3.66 8.58
N LEU A 147 7.61 4.06 7.44
CA LEU A 147 8.95 3.60 7.02
C LEU A 147 10.01 3.86 8.10
N GLU A 148 9.83 4.84 8.97
CA GLU A 148 10.70 5.07 10.13
C GLU A 148 10.85 3.83 11.04
N GLU A 149 9.82 2.99 11.15
CA GLU A 149 9.87 1.77 11.95
C GLU A 149 10.79 0.71 11.34
N TYR A 150 10.98 0.70 10.01
CA TYR A 150 11.96 -0.17 9.37
C TYR A 150 13.35 0.02 9.98
N PHE A 151 13.78 1.28 10.13
CA PHE A 151 15.10 1.59 10.67
C PHE A 151 15.24 1.19 12.15
N VAL A 152 14.12 1.10 12.89
CA VAL A 152 14.12 0.65 14.29
C VAL A 152 14.30 -0.87 14.37
N TYR A 153 13.62 -1.64 13.53
CA TYR A 153 13.69 -3.11 13.56
C TYR A 153 14.90 -3.68 12.81
N HIS A 154 15.42 -2.94 11.83
CA HIS A 154 16.41 -3.42 10.84
C HIS A 154 17.68 -2.59 10.80
N GLU A 155 18.05 -1.96 11.92
CA GLU A 155 19.23 -1.08 12.02
C GLU A 155 20.53 -1.73 11.51
N HIS A 156 20.64 -3.05 11.66
CA HIS A 156 21.82 -3.84 11.26
C HIS A 156 21.59 -4.69 9.99
N ASP A 157 20.43 -4.58 9.34
CA ASP A 157 20.14 -5.34 8.12
C ASP A 157 20.55 -4.55 6.87
N HIS A 158 21.77 -4.83 6.43
CA HIS A 158 22.36 -4.29 5.20
C HIS A 158 22.75 -5.40 4.22
N GLY A 159 22.17 -6.59 4.39
CA GLY A 159 22.41 -7.72 3.51
C GLY A 159 21.94 -7.44 2.08
N PRO A 160 22.46 -8.18 1.08
CA PRO A 160 22.00 -8.08 -0.31
C PRO A 160 20.51 -8.44 -0.48
N ASP A 161 19.97 -9.17 0.49
CA ASP A 161 18.57 -9.60 0.57
C ASP A 161 17.71 -8.61 1.38
N SER A 162 18.29 -7.60 2.03
CA SER A 162 17.56 -6.58 2.78
C SER A 162 16.62 -5.77 1.90
N LEU A 163 15.57 -5.21 2.48
CA LEU A 163 14.64 -4.34 1.76
C LEU A 163 15.36 -3.16 1.11
N LEU A 164 16.29 -2.50 1.82
CA LEU A 164 17.04 -1.36 1.27
C LEU A 164 17.90 -1.74 0.07
N ALA A 165 18.37 -2.98 -0.03
CA ALA A 165 19.11 -3.47 -1.20
C ALA A 165 18.18 -3.76 -2.39
N GLN A 166 16.92 -4.12 -2.15
CA GLN A 166 15.96 -4.50 -3.20
C GLN A 166 15.08 -3.32 -3.68
N LEU A 167 14.80 -2.34 -2.82
CA LEU A 167 13.92 -1.20 -3.12
C LEU A 167 14.38 -0.36 -4.32
N PRO A 168 15.69 -0.06 -4.52
CA PRO A 168 16.15 0.66 -5.70
C PRO A 168 15.84 -0.07 -7.00
N GLU A 169 15.96 -1.40 -7.01
CA GLU A 169 15.64 -2.23 -8.17
C GLU A 169 14.14 -2.16 -8.49
N LEU A 170 13.28 -2.27 -7.47
CA LEU A 170 11.83 -2.14 -7.59
C LEU A 170 11.41 -0.78 -8.20
N ILE A 171 12.08 0.32 -7.81
CA ILE A 171 11.74 1.66 -8.31
C ILE A 171 12.30 1.91 -9.72
N MET A 172 13.52 1.44 -9.98
CA MET A 172 14.29 1.85 -11.16
C MET A 172 14.22 0.86 -12.33
N ARG A 173 13.70 -0.37 -12.15
CA ARG A 173 13.62 -1.39 -13.22
C ARG A 173 12.79 -0.88 -14.41
N PRO A 174 13.39 -0.67 -15.60
CA PRO A 174 12.65 -0.17 -16.77
C PRO A 174 11.47 -1.07 -17.14
N GLY A 175 10.36 -0.49 -17.58
CA GLY A 175 9.17 -1.24 -17.99
C GLY A 175 8.31 -1.81 -16.87
N LEU A 176 8.85 -1.95 -15.65
CA LEU A 176 8.09 -2.41 -14.49
C LEU A 176 6.90 -1.46 -14.19
N ARG A 177 5.70 -2.04 -14.13
CA ARG A 177 4.41 -1.39 -13.82
C ARG A 177 4.15 -1.35 -12.32
N ALA A 178 5.10 -0.80 -11.58
CA ALA A 178 5.00 -0.62 -10.14
C ALA A 178 5.38 0.80 -9.73
N ASN A 179 4.52 1.43 -8.93
CA ASN A 179 4.76 2.76 -8.39
C ASN A 179 4.79 2.70 -6.86
N VAL A 180 5.78 3.35 -6.25
CA VAL A 180 6.02 3.31 -4.81
C VAL A 180 5.74 4.68 -4.18
N LEU A 181 5.01 4.69 -3.07
CA LEU A 181 4.80 5.84 -2.19
C LEU A 181 5.48 5.55 -0.85
N LEU A 182 6.38 6.45 -0.43
CA LEU A 182 7.10 6.41 0.85
C LEU A 182 6.67 7.58 1.74
#